data_AF-A0A7C6VVA2-F1
#
_entry.id   AF-A0A7C6VVA2-F1
#
_cell.length_a   1.000
_cell.length_b   1.000
_cell.length_c   1.000
_cell.angle_alpha   90.00
_cell.angle_beta   90.00
_cell.angle_gamma   90.00
#
_symmetry.space_group_name_H-M   'P 1'
#
loop_
_entity.id
_entity.type
_entity.pdbx_description
1 polymer ?
#
loop_
_entity_poly.entity_id
_entity_poly.type
_entity_poly.pdbx_seq_one_letter_code
_entity_poly.pdbx_strand_id
1 'polypeptide(L)'
;MKKLIGLFICIVVITGCGNKINKYEKIMEEYSSKYYLEHMNKNAEIFEITISLLKKASVTDGYDMSKLKKCEDSSLTKIYIDQTTKEILKYEHNLKCK
;
A
#
# COMPACT_ATOMS: atom_id res chain seq x y z
N MET A 1 -24.14 40.33 -4.11
CA MET A 1 -23.86 39.18 -5.00
C MET A 1 -22.38 38.79 -4.90
N LYS A 2 -22.01 37.85 -4.04
CA LYS A 2 -20.78 37.04 -4.19
C LYS A 2 -21.06 35.68 -3.54
N LYS A 3 -21.45 34.71 -4.38
CA LYS A 3 -21.60 33.30 -4.01
C LYS A 3 -20.19 32.72 -3.89
N LEU A 4 -19.73 32.43 -2.68
CA LEU A 4 -18.53 31.62 -2.47
C LEU A 4 -18.95 30.15 -2.54
N ILE A 5 -18.87 29.64 -3.76
CA ILE A 5 -18.74 28.23 -4.13
C ILE A 5 -17.57 27.70 -3.29
N GLY A 6 -17.76 26.79 -2.34
CA GLY A 6 -18.18 25.42 -2.59
C GLY A 6 -16.95 24.52 -2.50
N LEU A 7 -16.28 24.48 -1.34
CA LEU A 7 -15.23 23.50 -1.08
C LEU A 7 -15.91 22.22 -0.58
N PHE A 8 -16.47 21.47 -1.53
CA PHE A 8 -16.98 20.13 -1.31
C PHE A 8 -15.74 19.23 -1.09
N ILE A 9 -15.28 19.16 0.15
CA ILE A 9 -14.33 18.12 0.56
C ILE A 9 -15.12 16.82 0.52
N CYS A 10 -15.04 16.12 -0.62
CA CYS A 10 -15.39 14.71 -0.72
C CYS A 10 -14.40 13.95 0.16
N ILE A 11 -14.71 13.89 1.46
CA ILE A 11 -14.25 12.81 2.32
C ILE A 11 -14.88 11.57 1.71
N VAL A 12 -14.13 10.89 0.85
CA VAL A 12 -14.46 9.53 0.44
C VAL A 12 -14.27 8.70 1.71
N VAL A 13 -15.32 8.68 2.53
CA VAL A 13 -15.52 7.66 3.54
C VAL A 13 -15.65 6.38 2.73
N ILE A 14 -14.56 5.64 2.61
CA ILE A 14 -14.56 4.30 2.05
C ILE A 14 -15.35 3.46 3.04
N THR A 15 -16.68 3.47 2.91
CA THR A 15 -17.59 2.53 3.54
C THR A 15 -17.38 1.18 2.87
N GLY A 16 -16.31 0.48 3.28
CA GLY A 16 -16.09 -0.91 2.92
C GLY A 16 -16.99 -1.79 3.79
N CYS A 17 -18.02 -2.39 3.18
CA CYS A 17 -18.76 -3.49 3.76
C CYS A 17 -17.81 -4.64 4.15
N GLY A 18 -17.63 -4.86 5.45
CA GLY A 18 -17.70 -6.18 6.07
C GLY A 18 -16.61 -7.23 5.83
N ASN A 19 -15.56 -6.99 5.05
CA ASN A 19 -14.36 -7.85 5.11
C ASN A 19 -13.42 -7.30 6.19
N LYS A 20 -13.26 -8.03 7.29
CA LYS A 20 -12.22 -7.73 8.29
C LYS A 20 -10.85 -7.81 7.59
N ILE A 21 -10.34 -6.67 7.13
CA ILE A 21 -8.97 -6.56 6.61
C ILE A 21 -8.04 -7.14 7.67
N ASN A 22 -7.27 -8.16 7.28
CA ASN A 22 -6.34 -8.81 8.18
C ASN A 22 -5.27 -7.78 8.57
N LYS A 23 -4.87 -7.76 9.85
CA LYS A 23 -3.83 -6.83 10.34
C LYS A 23 -2.56 -6.83 9.46
N TYR A 24 -2.20 -7.98 8.88
CA TYR A 24 -1.02 -8.10 8.01
C TYR A 24 -1.21 -7.43 6.65
N GLU A 25 -2.44 -7.45 6.10
CA GLU A 25 -2.76 -6.75 4.85
C GLU A 25 -2.55 -5.25 5.05
N LYS A 26 -3.11 -4.69 6.13
CA LYS A 26 -2.93 -3.26 6.45
C LYS A 26 -1.45 -2.86 6.63
N ILE A 27 -0.66 -3.69 7.31
CA ILE A 27 0.79 -3.43 7.47
C ILE A 27 1.49 -3.51 6.10
N MET A 28 1.13 -4.50 5.29
CA MET A 28 1.74 -4.68 3.97
C MET A 28 1.33 -3.57 2.99
N GLU A 29 0.10 -3.05 3.04
CA GLU A 29 -0.31 -1.85 2.30
C GLU A 29 0.58 -0.67 2.70
N GLU A 30 0.65 -0.35 4.00
CA GLU A 30 1.45 0.77 4.51
C GLU A 30 2.91 0.71 4.04
N TYR A 31 3.55 -0.46 4.19
CA TYR A 31 4.97 -0.62 3.85
C TYR A 31 5.20 -0.63 2.35
N SER A 32 4.31 -1.26 1.59
CA SER A 32 4.44 -1.32 0.13
C SER A 32 4.22 0.04 -0.50
N SER A 33 3.27 0.84 0.02
CA SER A 33 3.03 2.21 -0.48
C SER A 33 4.19 3.13 -0.19
N LYS A 34 4.73 3.08 1.04
CA LYS A 34 5.95 3.82 1.37
C LYS A 34 7.10 3.42 0.45
N TYR A 35 7.33 2.11 0.28
CA TYR A 35 8.39 1.60 -0.59
C TYR A 35 8.21 2.04 -2.05
N TYR A 36 6.98 2.03 -2.57
CA TYR A 36 6.69 2.51 -3.92
C TYR A 36 7.03 4.00 -4.07
N LEU A 37 6.55 4.85 -3.14
CA LEU A 37 6.77 6.30 -3.18
C LEU A 37 8.25 6.68 -3.07
N GLU A 38 9.03 5.92 -2.30
CA GLU A 38 10.44 6.21 -2.04
C GLU A 38 11.39 5.63 -3.10
N HIS A 39 11.08 4.46 -3.66
CA HIS A 39 12.04 3.70 -4.48
C HIS A 39 11.61 3.42 -5.92
N MET A 40 10.32 3.50 -6.24
CA MET A 40 9.80 3.07 -7.54
C MET A 40 9.39 4.25 -8.41
N ASN A 41 10.35 4.76 -9.19
CA ASN A 41 10.09 5.73 -10.25
C ASN A 41 9.99 5.04 -11.63
N LYS A 42 9.20 3.96 -11.74
CA LYS A 42 9.09 3.15 -12.96
C LYS A 42 7.72 3.31 -13.60
N ASN A 43 7.67 3.22 -14.93
CA ASN A 43 6.43 3.14 -15.70
C ASN A 43 5.92 1.69 -15.75
N ALA A 44 5.44 1.19 -14.61
CA ALA A 44 4.71 -0.08 -14.56
C ALA A 44 3.32 0.16 -13.99
N GLU A 45 2.33 -0.57 -14.50
CA GLU A 45 0.94 -0.53 -13.98
C GLU A 45 0.82 -1.32 -12.68
N ILE A 46 1.69 -2.31 -12.47
CA ILE A 46 1.63 -3.24 -11.34
C ILE A 46 3.04 -3.41 -10.77
N PHE A 47 3.14 -3.22 -9.46
CA PHE A 47 4.36 -3.46 -8.70
C PHE A 47 4.14 -4.57 -7.69
N GLU A 48 4.97 -5.60 -7.73
CA GLU A 48 4.96 -6.67 -6.73
C GLU A 48 6.01 -6.38 -5.66
N ILE A 49 5.54 -6.09 -4.44
CA ILE A 49 6.41 -5.78 -3.31
C ILE A 49 6.30 -6.93 -2.31
N THR A 50 7.40 -7.67 -2.18
CA THR A 50 7.50 -8.83 -1.28
C THR A 50 8.02 -8.41 0.10
N ILE A 51 7.74 -9.21 1.11
CA ILE A 51 8.35 -9.04 2.44
C ILE A 51 9.88 -9.11 2.34
N SER A 52 10.44 -9.97 1.48
CA SER A 52 11.89 -10.03 1.26
C SER A 52 12.48 -8.70 0.77
N LEU A 53 11.78 -7.99 -0.13
CA LEU A 53 12.20 -6.66 -0.59
C LEU A 53 12.13 -5.64 0.55
N LEU A 54 11.04 -5.62 1.32
CA LEU A 54 10.88 -4.73 2.46
C LEU A 54 11.95 -4.96 3.55
N LYS A 55 12.34 -6.21 3.82
CA LYS A 55 13.44 -6.53 4.75
C LYS A 55 14.79 -5.98 4.29
N LYS A 56 15.05 -5.99 2.98
CA LYS A 56 16.29 -5.40 2.43
C LYS A 56 16.27 -3.89 2.59
N ALA A 57 15.13 -3.27 2.26
CA ALA A 57 14.93 -1.83 2.37
C ALA A 57 14.87 -1.33 3.81
N SER A 58 14.44 -2.17 4.77
CA SER A 58 14.30 -1.78 6.19
C SER A 58 15.60 -1.36 6.85
N VAL A 59 16.75 -1.80 6.31
CA VAL A 59 18.08 -1.35 6.75
C VAL A 59 18.22 0.17 6.60
N THR A 60 17.57 0.76 5.60
CA THR A 60 17.61 2.19 5.30
C THR A 60 16.32 2.90 5.71
N ASP A 61 15.15 2.30 5.43
CA ASP A 61 13.85 2.96 5.57
C ASP A 61 13.17 2.72 6.93
N GLY A 62 13.74 1.83 7.76
CA GLY A 62 13.30 1.59 9.13
C GLY A 62 11.96 0.85 9.28
N TYR A 63 11.56 -0.01 8.33
CA TYR A 63 10.36 -0.83 8.50
C TYR A 63 10.47 -1.77 9.73
N ASP A 64 9.44 -1.79 10.58
CA ASP A 64 9.37 -2.72 11.71
C ASP A 64 8.92 -4.11 11.23
N MET A 65 9.90 -4.90 10.77
CA MET A 65 9.67 -6.24 10.24
C MET A 65 9.16 -7.23 11.30
N SER A 66 9.22 -6.89 12.60
CA SER A 66 8.67 -7.73 13.65
C SER A 66 7.15 -7.89 13.54
N LYS A 67 6.47 -6.89 12.96
CA LYS A 67 5.03 -6.92 12.67
C LYS A 67 4.64 -7.95 11.63
N LEU A 68 5.60 -8.38 10.80
CA LEU A 68 5.44 -9.36 9.73
C LEU A 68 6.16 -10.68 10.02
N LYS A 69 6.69 -10.88 11.24
CA LYS A 69 7.48 -12.08 11.61
C LYS A 69 6.78 -13.42 11.43
N LYS A 70 5.45 -13.40 11.35
CA LYS A 70 4.58 -14.56 11.19
C LYS A 70 4.27 -14.87 9.73
N CYS A 71 4.69 -14.02 8.81
CA CYS A 71 4.47 -14.14 7.38
C CYS A 71 5.73 -14.64 6.68
N GLU A 72 5.57 -15.46 5.66
CA GLU A 72 6.67 -15.93 4.82
C GLU A 72 7.22 -14.80 3.96
N ASP A 73 8.52 -14.83 3.65
CA ASP A 73 9.21 -13.80 2.86
C ASP A 73 8.69 -13.68 1.42
N SER A 74 8.08 -14.76 0.90
CA SER A 74 7.41 -14.77 -0.40
C SER A 74 6.04 -14.08 -0.39
N SER A 75 5.52 -13.72 0.79
CA SER A 75 4.28 -12.96 0.88
C SER A 75 4.46 -11.61 0.22
N LEU A 76 3.45 -11.17 -0.52
CA LEU A 76 3.55 -9.96 -1.34
C LEU A 76 2.25 -9.16 -1.35
N THR A 77 2.41 -7.89 -1.68
CA THR A 77 1.34 -7.01 -2.10
C THR A 77 1.61 -6.57 -3.53
N LYS A 78 0.62 -6.71 -4.40
CA LYS A 78 0.62 -6.04 -5.70
C LYS A 78 -0.01 -4.67 -5.53
N ILE A 79 0.71 -3.63 -5.93
CA ILE A 79 0.18 -2.27 -6.01
C ILE A 79 -0.14 -1.99 -7.46
N TYR A 80 -1.37 -1.58 -7.72
CA TYR A 80 -1.82 -1.16 -9.05
C TYR A 80 -1.81 0.36 -9.11
N ILE A 81 -1.16 0.90 -10.13
CA ILE A 81 -0.85 2.32 -10.27
C ILE A 81 -1.51 2.87 -11.53
N ASP A 82 -2.13 4.04 -11.41
CA ASP A 82 -2.53 4.82 -12.58
C ASP A 82 -1.28 5.36 -13.28
N GLN A 83 -1.06 4.99 -14.55
CA GLN A 83 0.16 5.41 -15.24
C GLN A 83 0.25 6.91 -15.51
N THR A 84 -0.89 7.61 -15.48
CA THR A 84 -1.01 9.05 -15.75
C THR A 84 -0.82 9.85 -14.47
N THR A 85 -1.56 9.55 -13.41
CA THR A 85 -1.52 10.30 -12.15
C THR A 85 -0.47 9.79 -11.17
N LYS A 86 0.05 8.58 -11.39
CA LYS A 86 0.94 7.84 -10.49
C LYS A 86 0.31 7.49 -9.14
N GLU A 87 -1.01 7.65 -9.01
CA GLU A 87 -1.76 7.32 -7.80
C GLU A 87 -1.96 5.81 -7.66
N ILE A 88 -2.07 5.35 -6.41
CA ILE A 88 -2.37 3.96 -6.11
C ILE A 88 -3.88 3.73 -6.25
N LEU A 89 -4.25 2.82 -7.16
CA LEU A 89 -5.65 2.50 -7.46
C LEU A 89 -6.18 1.38 -6.56
N LYS A 90 -5.39 0.33 -6.33
CA LYS A 90 -5.78 -0.82 -5.52
C LYS A 90 -4.57 -1.61 -5.02
N TYR A 91 -4.80 -2.38 -3.97
CA TYR A 91 -3.89 -3.39 -3.46
C TYR A 91 -4.47 -4.78 -3.68
N GLU A 92 -3.60 -5.76 -3.93
CA GLU A 92 -3.96 -7.17 -3.91
C GLU A 92 -2.93 -7.92 -3.07
N HIS A 93 -3.43 -8.72 -2.13
CA HIS A 93 -2.60 -9.39 -1.14
C HIS A 93 -2.49 -10.87 -1.42
N ASN A 94 -1.26 -11.38 -1.41
CA ASN A 94 -0.98 -12.80 -1.34
C ASN A 94 -0.08 -13.05 -0.14
N LEU A 95 -0.72 -13.19 1.03
CA LEU A 95 -0.03 -13.33 2.32
C LEU A 95 -0.10 -14.77 2.82
N LYS A 96 1.07 -15.31 3.17
CA LYS A 96 1.21 -16.63 3.79
C LYS A 96 1.67 -16.42 5.24
N CYS A 97 0.72 -16.29 6.17
CA CYS A 97 0.99 -15.97 7.57
C CYS A 97 0.41 -17.02 8.53
N LYS A 98 1.08 -17.23 9.68
CA LYS A 98 0.73 -18.22 10.72
C LYS A 98 0.34 -17.60 12.07
#